data_AF-R7ST69-F1
#
_entry.id   AF-R7ST69-F1
#
_cell.length_a   1.000
_cell.length_b   1.000
_cell.length_c   1.000
_cell.angle_alpha   90.00
_cell.angle_beta   90.00
_cell.angle_gamma   90.00
#
_symmetry.space_group_name_H-M   'P 1'
#
loop_
_entity.id
_entity.type
_entity.pdbx_description
1 polymer ?
#
loop_
_entity_poly.entity_id
_entity_poly.type
_entity_poly.pdbx_seq_one_letter_code
_entity_poly.pdbx_strand_id
1 'polypeptide(L)'
;MFSDRKASFKTPPSAVKETHASQEVRRNRALEEQKRRRAERIDSSRQLDIFADLSLGLSDDEAGENDDPNAQPNIVRQGITPFAPMLPHTATHPVPAPSTSESAQPPAPESSMTQEKKRSKNKRKGKGRAPQHQQDVSMAQDSGAPPRVAGKSKVKHPKPSKWADKCMYAELLEMREGGFDAPGDLRDGIPDDIETGWVAVTPVPAGKRCLAVTHQTSGIAGVVPNTTLRSRVLGKPLIKPFPSTLPPQTVLDCILDDNWRDNGILHVLDVVTWKGQDLGDCETPFRFWWRDTRLSELPSYPPPPNAFAPSASSPAEPHPPRYQFPHPTAFVPIPYHTNTTLPNLLS
;
A
#
# COMPACT_ATOMS: atom_id res chain seq x y z
N MET A 1 22.28 26.61 -4.69
CA MET A 1 22.46 25.22 -4.20
C MET A 1 21.27 24.26 -4.48
N PHE A 2 20.05 24.76 -4.69
CA PHE A 2 18.86 23.91 -4.89
C PHE A 2 18.89 23.03 -6.17
N SER A 3 19.47 23.55 -7.27
CA SER A 3 19.65 22.80 -8.53
C SER A 3 20.62 21.62 -8.37
N ASP A 4 21.69 21.78 -7.58
CA ASP A 4 22.66 20.71 -7.31
C ASP A 4 22.07 19.59 -6.43
N ARG A 5 21.17 19.96 -5.49
CA ARG A 5 20.40 18.98 -4.71
C ARG A 5 19.45 18.18 -5.58
N LYS A 6 18.74 18.81 -6.51
CA LYS A 6 17.85 18.09 -7.44
C LYS A 6 18.58 17.08 -8.32
N ALA A 7 19.83 17.35 -8.70
CA ALA A 7 20.66 16.40 -9.45
C ALA A 7 21.08 15.17 -8.62
N SER A 8 21.18 15.34 -7.30
CA SER A 8 21.69 14.32 -6.37
C SER A 8 20.62 13.33 -5.90
N PHE A 9 19.34 13.70 -5.92
CA PHE A 9 18.24 12.87 -5.41
C PHE A 9 17.35 12.33 -6.54
N LYS A 10 16.99 11.05 -6.44
CA LYS A 10 16.06 10.41 -7.38
C LYS A 10 14.66 11.02 -7.20
N THR A 11 14.18 11.74 -8.20
CA THR A 11 12.82 12.27 -8.17
C THR A 11 11.79 11.19 -8.51
N PRO A 12 10.51 11.36 -8.11
CA PRO A 12 9.43 10.50 -8.56
C PRO A 12 9.34 10.44 -10.10
N PRO A 13 8.80 9.36 -10.67
CA PRO A 13 8.55 9.26 -12.11
C PRO A 13 7.75 10.46 -12.62
N SER A 14 8.04 10.92 -13.85
CA SER A 14 7.38 12.09 -14.47
C SER A 14 5.86 11.94 -14.57
N ALA A 15 5.35 10.71 -14.65
CA ALA A 15 3.91 10.41 -14.65
C ALA A 15 3.17 10.84 -13.37
N VAL A 16 3.90 11.11 -12.28
CA VAL A 16 3.34 11.52 -10.98
C VAL A 16 3.41 13.05 -10.78
N LYS A 17 4.15 13.78 -11.63
CA LYS A 17 4.37 15.22 -11.45
C LYS A 17 3.41 16.06 -12.29
N GLU A 18 2.54 16.82 -11.62
CA GLU A 18 1.95 18.02 -12.20
C GLU A 18 2.97 19.16 -12.05
N THR A 19 3.80 19.36 -13.10
CA THR A 19 5.00 20.22 -13.09
C THR A 19 4.74 21.72 -12.89
N HIS A 20 3.48 22.16 -13.00
CA HIS A 20 3.12 23.59 -13.05
C HIS A 20 2.46 24.14 -11.77
N ALA A 21 2.15 23.30 -10.79
CA ALA A 21 1.59 23.74 -9.50
C ALA A 21 2.68 23.92 -8.42
N SER A 22 2.40 24.64 -7.33
CA SER A 22 3.28 24.65 -6.15
C SER A 22 3.13 23.34 -5.35
N GLN A 23 4.17 22.97 -4.57
CA GLN A 23 4.11 21.77 -3.71
C GLN A 23 2.94 21.82 -2.71
N GLU A 24 2.65 23.00 -2.15
CA GLU A 24 1.54 23.22 -1.21
C GLU A 24 0.17 22.95 -1.85
N VAL A 25 -0.07 23.46 -3.07
CA VAL A 25 -1.32 23.21 -3.80
C VAL A 25 -1.50 21.72 -4.09
N ARG A 26 -0.43 21.04 -4.53
CA ARG A 26 -0.46 19.58 -4.75
C ARG A 26 -0.77 18.82 -3.47
N ARG A 27 -0.19 19.23 -2.34
CA ARG A 27 -0.43 18.63 -1.02
C ARG A 27 -1.89 18.78 -0.60
N ASN A 28 -2.43 20.00 -0.66
CA ASN A 28 -3.80 20.28 -0.23
C ASN A 28 -4.82 19.47 -1.05
N ARG A 29 -4.64 19.43 -2.38
CA ARG A 29 -5.45 18.60 -3.28
C ARG A 29 -5.38 17.11 -2.94
N ALA A 30 -4.18 16.59 -2.63
CA ALA A 30 -4.01 15.19 -2.24
C ALA A 30 -4.69 14.87 -0.91
N LEU A 31 -4.65 15.78 0.07
CA LEU A 31 -5.32 15.63 1.37
C LEU A 31 -6.86 15.65 1.22
N GLU A 32 -7.40 16.55 0.40
CA GLU A 32 -8.83 16.60 0.10
C GLU A 32 -9.32 15.32 -0.59
N GLU A 33 -8.57 14.85 -1.58
CA GLU A 33 -8.85 13.60 -2.27
C GLU A 33 -8.81 12.39 -1.33
N GLN A 34 -7.84 12.33 -0.41
CA GLN A 34 -7.77 11.27 0.61
C GLN A 34 -8.98 11.31 1.54
N LYS A 35 -9.39 12.50 1.99
CA LYS A 35 -10.60 12.68 2.82
C LYS A 35 -11.85 12.22 2.06
N ARG A 36 -11.97 12.56 0.78
CA ARG A 36 -13.10 12.15 -0.07
C ARG A 36 -13.19 10.62 -0.18
N ARG A 37 -12.08 9.94 -0.50
CA ARG A 37 -12.06 8.46 -0.59
C ARG A 37 -12.40 7.79 0.73
N ARG A 38 -11.97 8.36 1.85
CA ARG A 38 -12.33 7.85 3.18
C ARG A 38 -13.83 7.97 3.43
N ALA A 39 -14.44 9.10 3.09
CA ALA A 39 -15.88 9.30 3.21
C ALA A 39 -16.65 8.29 2.33
N GLU A 40 -16.28 8.17 1.04
CA GLU A 40 -16.88 7.20 0.10
C GLU A 40 -16.77 5.75 0.60
N ARG A 41 -15.63 5.37 1.17
CA ARG A 41 -15.42 4.03 1.74
C ARG A 41 -16.30 3.78 2.97
N ILE A 42 -16.47 4.80 3.83
CA ILE A 42 -17.33 4.69 5.00
C ILE A 42 -18.79 4.57 4.56
N ASP A 43 -19.24 5.40 3.62
CA ASP A 43 -20.63 5.42 3.15
C ASP A 43 -21.01 4.10 2.45
N SER A 44 -20.11 3.60 1.58
CA SER A 44 -20.29 2.28 0.94
C SER A 44 -20.29 1.12 1.95
N SER A 45 -19.46 1.18 3.00
CA SER A 45 -19.46 0.16 4.06
C SER A 45 -20.72 0.18 4.92
N ARG A 46 -21.36 1.35 5.06
CA ARG A 46 -22.59 1.55 5.83
C ARG A 46 -23.86 1.25 5.04
N GLN A 47 -23.75 0.85 3.77
CA GLN A 47 -24.89 0.61 2.87
C GLN A 47 -25.83 1.83 2.75
N LEU A 48 -25.35 3.05 3.01
CA LEU A 48 -26.20 4.25 2.95
C LEU A 48 -26.76 4.48 1.54
N ASP A 49 -26.05 4.03 0.51
CA ASP A 49 -26.51 4.03 -0.88
C ASP A 49 -27.77 3.17 -1.09
N ILE A 50 -27.97 2.12 -0.29
CA ILE A 50 -29.20 1.28 -0.33
C ILE A 50 -30.39 2.04 0.27
N PHE A 51 -30.15 2.91 1.25
CA PHE A 51 -31.18 3.72 1.88
C PHE A 51 -31.48 5.03 1.14
N ALA A 52 -30.56 5.51 0.30
CA ALA A 52 -30.79 6.69 -0.54
C ALA A 52 -31.86 6.45 -1.63
N ASP A 53 -31.94 5.22 -2.15
CA ASP A 53 -32.95 4.80 -3.14
C ASP A 53 -34.30 4.43 -2.51
N LEU A 54 -34.36 4.37 -1.17
CA LEU A 54 -35.60 4.25 -0.38
C LEU A 54 -36.20 5.62 -0.07
N SER A 55 -36.05 6.59 -0.98
CA SER A 55 -36.85 7.80 -0.94
C SER A 55 -38.31 7.35 -0.93
N LEU A 56 -38.98 7.48 0.22
CA LEU A 56 -40.38 7.15 0.42
C LEU A 56 -41.19 7.94 -0.62
N GLY A 57 -41.43 7.31 -1.77
CA GLY A 57 -42.39 7.78 -2.74
C GLY A 57 -43.69 7.99 -1.98
N LEU A 58 -44.30 9.15 -2.21
CA LEU A 58 -45.62 9.51 -1.71
C LEU A 58 -46.51 8.26 -1.77
N SER A 59 -47.02 7.86 -0.60
CA SER A 59 -48.03 6.82 -0.50
C SER A 59 -49.16 7.16 -1.49
N ASP A 60 -49.42 6.25 -2.42
CA ASP A 60 -50.40 6.32 -3.50
C ASP A 60 -51.84 6.22 -2.97
N ASP A 61 -52.23 7.06 -2.01
CA ASP A 61 -53.53 6.94 -1.32
C ASP A 61 -54.17 8.29 -0.92
N GLU A 62 -53.92 9.38 -1.66
CA GLU A 62 -54.76 10.59 -1.58
C GLU A 62 -54.94 11.21 -2.97
N ALA A 63 -55.68 10.52 -3.83
CA ALA A 63 -56.32 11.14 -4.99
C ALA A 63 -57.57 11.92 -4.53
N GLY A 64 -57.34 13.07 -3.89
CA GLY A 64 -58.36 14.04 -3.53
C GLY A 64 -58.04 15.39 -4.16
N GLU A 65 -58.87 15.83 -5.10
CA GLU A 65 -58.79 17.08 -5.87
C GLU A 65 -58.38 18.29 -5.00
N ASN A 66 -57.18 18.84 -5.24
CA ASN A 66 -56.86 20.27 -5.17
C ASN A 66 -55.42 20.50 -5.66
N ASP A 67 -55.28 20.81 -6.95
CA ASP A 67 -54.02 21.26 -7.56
C ASP A 67 -53.67 22.68 -7.06
N ASP A 68 -52.74 22.77 -6.10
CA ASP A 68 -51.95 24.00 -5.86
C ASP A 68 -50.49 23.76 -6.33
N PRO A 69 -50.05 24.38 -7.43
CA PRO A 69 -48.73 24.15 -8.02
C PRO A 69 -47.56 24.75 -7.20
N ASN A 70 -47.79 25.31 -6.01
CA ASN A 70 -46.73 25.94 -5.20
C ASN A 70 -46.47 25.29 -3.83
N ALA A 71 -46.97 24.08 -3.57
CA ALA A 71 -46.71 23.36 -2.33
C ALA A 71 -45.29 22.74 -2.32
N GLN A 72 -44.38 23.32 -1.54
CA GLN A 72 -43.09 22.69 -1.24
C GLN A 72 -43.29 21.40 -0.44
N PRO A 73 -42.56 20.31 -0.73
CA PRO A 73 -42.66 19.09 0.06
C PRO A 73 -42.14 19.35 1.48
N ASN A 74 -43.05 19.25 2.45
CA ASN A 74 -42.73 19.47 3.85
C ASN A 74 -42.01 18.22 4.39
N ILE A 75 -40.68 18.21 4.30
CA ILE A 75 -39.84 17.12 4.80
C ILE A 75 -39.89 17.18 6.34
N VAL A 76 -40.72 16.34 6.96
CA VAL A 76 -40.76 16.19 8.42
C VAL A 76 -39.47 15.52 8.88
N ARG A 77 -38.48 16.33 9.28
CA ARG A 77 -37.26 15.88 9.95
C ARG A 77 -37.54 15.64 11.45
N GLN A 78 -38.43 14.72 11.78
CA GLN A 78 -38.54 14.26 13.17
C GLN A 78 -37.49 13.16 13.41
N GLY A 79 -36.50 13.47 14.24
CA GLY A 79 -35.59 12.45 14.76
C GLY A 79 -36.33 11.46 15.66
N ILE A 80 -35.77 10.27 15.87
CA ILE A 80 -36.32 9.18 16.68
C ILE A 80 -36.45 9.50 18.19
N THR A 81 -36.09 10.71 18.60
CA THR A 81 -36.16 11.22 19.98
C THR A 81 -37.52 11.04 20.69
N PRO A 82 -38.70 11.18 20.05
CA PRO A 82 -39.98 11.00 20.74
C PRO A 82 -40.29 9.52 21.08
N PHE A 83 -39.52 8.56 20.57
CA PHE A 83 -39.64 7.14 20.92
C PHE A 83 -38.72 6.71 22.07
N ALA A 84 -37.83 7.60 22.54
CA ALA A 84 -36.96 7.35 23.70
C ALA A 84 -37.71 6.92 24.99
N PRO A 85 -38.92 7.44 25.33
CA PRO A 85 -39.62 7.01 26.54
C PRO A 85 -40.29 5.62 26.40
N MET A 86 -40.31 5.02 25.20
CA MET A 86 -40.81 3.66 25.00
C MET A 86 -39.77 2.57 25.27
N LEU A 87 -38.52 2.95 25.54
CA LEU A 87 -37.47 2.01 25.91
C LEU A 87 -37.65 1.59 27.39
N PRO A 88 -37.71 0.28 27.68
CA PRO A 88 -37.89 -0.20 29.05
C PRO A 88 -36.73 0.28 29.93
N HIS A 89 -37.07 0.97 31.03
CA HIS A 89 -36.09 1.43 32.01
C HIS A 89 -35.49 0.21 32.72
N THR A 90 -34.24 -0.11 32.44
CA THR A 90 -33.51 -1.13 33.20
C THR A 90 -33.22 -0.57 34.59
N ALA A 91 -33.90 -1.16 35.57
CA ALA A 91 -33.65 -0.92 36.98
C ALA A 91 -32.18 -1.24 37.32
N THR A 92 -31.62 -0.38 38.15
CA THR A 92 -30.30 -0.47 38.76
C THR A 92 -30.10 -1.81 39.48
N HIS A 93 -29.15 -2.61 39.01
CA HIS A 93 -28.55 -3.69 39.80
C HIS A 93 -27.03 -3.46 39.94
N PRO A 94 -26.46 -3.68 41.14
CA PRO A 94 -25.07 -3.38 41.43
C PRO A 94 -24.11 -4.39 40.80
N VAL A 95 -22.95 -3.86 40.43
CA VAL A 95 -21.77 -4.52 39.86
C VAL A 95 -21.25 -5.67 40.74
N PRO A 96 -20.94 -6.85 40.17
CA PRO A 96 -19.87 -7.70 40.66
C PRO A 96 -18.63 -7.62 39.77
N ALA A 97 -17.46 -7.65 40.43
CA ALA A 97 -16.12 -7.61 39.86
C ALA A 97 -15.82 -8.76 38.87
N PRO A 98 -14.84 -8.61 37.95
CA PRO A 98 -14.64 -9.55 36.86
C PRO A 98 -13.90 -10.81 37.33
N SER A 99 -14.59 -11.96 37.25
CA SER A 99 -13.95 -13.28 37.25
C SER A 99 -13.50 -13.65 35.84
N THR A 100 -12.26 -14.14 35.77
CA THR A 100 -11.60 -14.77 34.63
C THR A 100 -12.39 -15.93 34.02
N SER A 101 -12.64 -15.89 32.70
CA SER A 101 -12.86 -17.01 31.74
C SER A 101 -13.08 -16.35 30.37
N GLU A 102 -12.17 -16.46 29.39
CA GLU A 102 -12.08 -17.56 28.42
C GLU A 102 -13.46 -17.98 27.86
N SER A 103 -13.86 -17.44 26.70
CA SER A 103 -14.38 -18.19 25.54
C SER A 103 -14.95 -17.28 24.43
N ALA A 104 -14.83 -17.79 23.20
CA ALA A 104 -15.71 -17.61 22.04
C ALA A 104 -15.60 -16.32 21.19
N GLN A 105 -14.84 -16.47 20.10
CA GLN A 105 -15.06 -15.77 18.83
C GLN A 105 -16.50 -15.99 18.32
N PRO A 106 -17.17 -14.96 17.77
CA PRO A 106 -18.29 -15.18 16.86
C PRO A 106 -17.79 -15.57 15.45
N PRO A 107 -18.50 -16.46 14.73
CA PRO A 107 -18.18 -16.81 13.35
C PRO A 107 -18.45 -15.63 12.40
N ALA A 108 -17.62 -15.54 11.36
CA ALA A 108 -17.73 -14.56 10.30
C ALA A 108 -19.02 -14.78 9.46
N PRO A 109 -19.72 -13.72 9.03
CA PRO A 109 -20.81 -13.85 8.07
C PRO A 109 -20.25 -14.10 6.66
N GLU A 110 -20.70 -15.21 6.06
CA GLU A 110 -20.55 -15.49 4.63
C GLU A 110 -21.40 -14.49 3.82
N SER A 111 -20.76 -13.55 3.13
CA SER A 111 -21.41 -12.77 2.08
C SER A 111 -21.13 -13.38 0.72
N SER A 112 -22.09 -14.20 0.27
CA SER A 112 -22.30 -14.57 -1.12
C SER A 112 -22.58 -13.32 -1.95
N MET A 113 -21.68 -12.96 -2.87
CA MET A 113 -22.01 -12.14 -4.02
C MET A 113 -21.36 -12.67 -5.29
N THR A 114 -22.24 -13.08 -6.20
CA THR A 114 -22.04 -13.51 -7.57
C THR A 114 -21.36 -12.45 -8.42
N GLN A 115 -20.15 -12.74 -8.92
CA GLN A 115 -19.55 -11.97 -10.01
C GLN A 115 -19.77 -12.68 -11.34
N GLU A 116 -20.61 -12.09 -12.18
CA GLU A 116 -20.79 -12.44 -13.59
C GLU A 116 -19.47 -12.28 -14.36
N LYS A 117 -18.85 -13.41 -14.74
CA LYS A 117 -17.73 -13.43 -15.68
C LYS A 117 -18.25 -13.50 -17.11
N LYS A 118 -18.14 -12.40 -17.85
CA LYS A 118 -18.19 -12.39 -19.33
C LYS A 118 -17.06 -13.26 -19.89
N ARG A 119 -17.43 -14.46 -20.34
CA ARG A 119 -16.58 -15.41 -21.09
C ARG A 119 -16.28 -14.85 -22.48
N SER A 120 -15.03 -14.47 -22.78
CA SER A 120 -14.56 -14.41 -24.16
C SER A 120 -13.85 -15.72 -24.51
N LYS A 121 -14.49 -16.49 -25.41
CA LYS A 121 -13.94 -17.70 -26.02
C LYS A 121 -12.74 -17.28 -26.86
N ASN A 122 -11.54 -17.81 -26.55
CA ASN A 122 -10.50 -17.93 -27.56
C ASN A 122 -10.04 -19.37 -27.73
N LYS A 123 -10.12 -19.78 -28.99
CA LYS A 123 -10.12 -21.12 -29.56
C LYS A 123 -8.71 -21.71 -29.46
N ARG A 124 -8.60 -22.85 -28.77
CA ARG A 124 -7.43 -23.74 -28.84
C ARG A 124 -7.24 -24.18 -30.30
N LYS A 125 -6.03 -24.01 -30.84
CA LYS A 125 -5.55 -24.78 -32.00
C LYS A 125 -4.27 -25.47 -31.58
N GLY A 126 -4.36 -26.78 -31.40
CA GLY A 126 -3.22 -27.67 -31.18
C GLY A 126 -2.57 -28.11 -32.51
N LYS A 127 -1.60 -29.03 -32.35
CA LYS A 127 -0.63 -29.62 -33.29
C LYS A 127 0.69 -28.86 -33.34
N GLY A 128 1.86 -29.49 -33.23
CA GLY A 128 2.23 -30.91 -33.16
C GLY A 128 3.76 -31.00 -33.16
N ARG A 129 4.28 -32.14 -32.71
CA ARG A 129 5.71 -32.51 -32.56
C ARG A 129 6.57 -32.33 -33.84
N ALA A 130 7.88 -32.13 -33.60
CA ALA A 130 9.02 -32.20 -34.55
C ALA A 130 9.24 -33.62 -35.13
N PRO A 131 10.13 -33.83 -36.14
CA PRO A 131 11.59 -33.92 -35.89
C PRO A 131 12.53 -33.42 -37.03
N GLN A 132 13.83 -33.59 -36.78
CA GLN A 132 15.04 -33.18 -37.51
C GLN A 132 15.41 -34.02 -38.78
N HIS A 133 16.18 -33.37 -39.68
CA HIS A 133 17.29 -33.83 -40.57
C HIS A 133 17.06 -34.78 -41.77
N GLN A 134 17.34 -34.31 -43.00
CA GLN A 134 18.49 -34.71 -43.87
C GLN A 134 18.44 -34.06 -45.29
N GLN A 135 19.60 -34.01 -45.93
CA GLN A 135 19.96 -33.41 -47.23
C GLN A 135 19.41 -34.17 -48.46
N ASP A 136 19.06 -33.49 -49.57
CA ASP A 136 19.83 -33.46 -50.84
C ASP A 136 19.06 -32.88 -52.05
N VAL A 137 19.76 -31.98 -52.76
CA VAL A 137 19.93 -31.71 -54.21
C VAL A 137 18.78 -31.84 -55.26
N SER A 138 18.58 -30.72 -55.99
CA SER A 138 18.36 -30.52 -57.45
C SER A 138 17.02 -29.98 -58.04
N MET A 139 17.23 -28.90 -58.82
CA MET A 139 16.62 -28.44 -60.09
C MET A 139 15.12 -28.10 -60.26
N ALA A 140 14.90 -26.78 -60.38
CA ALA A 140 14.38 -26.06 -61.56
C ALA A 140 12.86 -25.73 -61.71
N GLN A 141 12.68 -24.48 -62.18
CA GLN A 141 11.57 -23.84 -62.89
C GLN A 141 10.42 -23.15 -62.12
N ASP A 142 10.57 -21.82 -62.08
CA ASP A 142 9.66 -20.79 -62.64
C ASP A 142 8.13 -20.96 -62.47
N SER A 143 7.56 -20.11 -61.61
CA SER A 143 6.32 -19.38 -61.91
C SER A 143 6.05 -18.31 -60.84
N GLY A 144 5.82 -17.08 -61.31
CA GLY A 144 5.67 -15.89 -60.50
C GLY A 144 4.43 -15.86 -59.60
N ALA A 145 4.62 -15.38 -58.37
CA ALA A 145 3.57 -14.87 -57.50
C ALA A 145 4.13 -13.68 -56.67
N PRO A 146 3.36 -12.60 -56.46
CA PRO A 146 3.87 -11.39 -55.83
C PRO A 146 4.07 -11.57 -54.31
N PRO A 147 4.99 -10.83 -53.69
CA PRO A 147 5.33 -11.02 -52.29
C PRO A 147 4.19 -10.56 -51.38
N ARG A 148 3.75 -11.45 -50.50
CA ARG A 148 2.83 -11.13 -49.40
C ARG A 148 3.52 -10.13 -48.47
N VAL A 149 2.94 -8.94 -48.38
CA VAL A 149 3.34 -7.88 -47.43
C VAL A 149 3.36 -8.46 -46.02
N ALA A 150 4.56 -8.55 -45.44
CA ALA A 150 4.77 -8.94 -44.06
C ALA A 150 3.97 -8.01 -43.15
N GLY A 151 2.93 -8.55 -42.52
CA GLY A 151 2.17 -7.85 -41.50
C GLY A 151 3.11 -7.42 -40.39
N LYS A 152 3.30 -6.11 -40.23
CA LYS A 152 4.03 -5.51 -39.11
C LYS A 152 3.48 -6.08 -37.82
N SER A 153 4.26 -6.93 -37.16
CA SER A 153 3.97 -7.42 -35.81
C SER A 153 3.90 -6.20 -34.90
N LYS A 154 2.69 -5.84 -34.45
CA LYS A 154 2.50 -4.79 -33.45
C LYS A 154 3.37 -5.14 -32.24
N VAL A 155 4.42 -4.35 -32.02
CA VAL A 155 5.28 -4.43 -30.84
C VAL A 155 4.38 -4.22 -29.63
N LYS A 156 4.05 -5.32 -28.93
CA LYS A 156 3.27 -5.24 -27.70
C LYS A 156 4.21 -4.70 -26.63
N HIS A 157 4.03 -3.45 -26.24
CA HIS A 157 4.70 -2.92 -25.07
C HIS A 157 4.37 -3.80 -23.85
N PRO A 158 5.38 -4.23 -23.08
CA PRO A 158 5.15 -5.07 -21.91
C PRO A 158 4.32 -4.30 -20.89
N LYS A 159 3.24 -4.91 -20.41
CA LYS A 159 2.42 -4.33 -19.34
C LYS A 159 3.28 -4.21 -18.07
N PRO A 160 3.23 -3.07 -17.36
CA PRO A 160 3.98 -2.92 -16.11
C PRO A 160 3.52 -3.96 -15.09
N SER A 161 4.46 -4.38 -14.23
CA SER A 161 4.15 -5.31 -13.14
C SER A 161 3.06 -4.73 -12.25
N LYS A 162 2.14 -5.56 -11.74
CA LYS A 162 1.10 -5.11 -10.79
C LYS A 162 1.66 -4.51 -9.50
N TRP A 163 2.94 -4.77 -9.22
CA TRP A 163 3.68 -4.27 -8.05
C TRP A 163 4.58 -3.07 -8.36
N ALA A 164 4.69 -2.66 -9.62
CA ALA A 164 5.41 -1.46 -9.99
C ALA A 164 4.62 -0.22 -9.54
N ASP A 165 5.33 0.80 -9.06
CA ASP A 165 4.79 2.12 -8.73
C ASP A 165 3.64 2.10 -7.71
N LYS A 166 3.73 1.17 -6.75
CA LYS A 166 2.77 1.04 -5.64
C LYS A 166 3.21 1.69 -4.33
N CYS A 167 4.50 2.00 -4.13
CA CYS A 167 4.95 2.78 -2.97
C CYS A 167 4.60 4.26 -3.15
N MET A 168 4.35 4.96 -2.04
CA MET A 168 4.29 6.42 -2.06
C MET A 168 5.67 7.03 -2.33
N TYR A 169 5.70 8.10 -3.12
CA TYR A 169 6.93 8.80 -3.47
C TYR A 169 6.99 10.13 -2.73
N ALA A 170 8.16 10.44 -2.14
CA ALA A 170 8.43 11.80 -1.66
C ALA A 170 8.96 12.64 -2.83
N GLU A 171 8.46 13.86 -2.94
CA GLU A 171 9.10 14.90 -3.73
C GLU A 171 10.21 15.55 -2.90
N LEU A 172 11.21 16.12 -3.56
CA LEU A 172 12.21 16.93 -2.86
C LEU A 172 11.51 18.17 -2.32
N LEU A 173 11.63 18.42 -1.01
CA LEU A 173 11.08 19.61 -0.37
C LEU A 173 11.60 20.88 -1.08
N GLU A 174 10.67 21.68 -1.59
CA GLU A 174 10.99 22.92 -2.30
C GLU A 174 11.41 23.99 -1.29
N MET A 175 12.71 24.27 -1.19
CA MET A 175 13.22 25.38 -0.38
C MET A 175 13.67 26.49 -1.31
N ARG A 176 13.16 27.70 -1.10
CA ARG A 176 13.58 28.90 -1.83
C ARG A 176 14.80 29.47 -1.11
N GLU A 177 15.89 29.56 -1.85
CA GLU A 177 17.09 30.25 -1.41
C GLU A 177 16.78 31.76 -1.48
N GLY A 178 16.46 32.36 -0.34
CA GLY A 178 16.13 33.78 -0.24
C GLY A 178 17.34 34.63 -0.65
N GLY A 179 17.37 35.07 -1.90
CA GLY A 179 18.19 36.20 -2.32
C GLY A 179 17.59 37.47 -1.72
N PHE A 180 18.44 38.31 -1.14
CA PHE A 180 18.12 39.58 -0.48
C PHE A 180 17.36 40.61 -1.37
N ASP A 181 17.11 40.29 -2.65
CA ASP A 181 16.72 41.23 -3.70
C ASP A 181 15.30 41.02 -4.27
N ALA A 182 14.46 40.17 -3.66
CA ALA A 182 13.06 39.99 -4.08
C ALA A 182 12.09 40.63 -3.05
N PRO A 183 11.61 41.87 -3.27
CA PRO A 183 10.67 42.50 -2.38
C PRO A 183 9.29 41.85 -2.56
N GLY A 184 8.89 40.98 -1.63
CA GLY A 184 7.48 40.61 -1.45
C GLY A 184 7.16 39.15 -1.12
N ASP A 185 8.08 38.20 -1.26
CA ASP A 185 7.79 36.79 -0.97
C ASP A 185 8.73 36.27 0.13
N LEU A 186 8.35 36.52 1.39
CA LEU A 186 9.08 36.11 2.60
C LEU A 186 9.01 34.59 2.87
N ARG A 187 8.42 33.80 1.98
CA ARG A 187 8.23 32.35 2.16
C ARG A 187 9.46 31.59 1.68
N ASP A 188 10.14 30.93 2.61
CA ASP A 188 11.31 30.07 2.37
C ASP A 188 10.97 28.73 1.68
N GLY A 189 9.68 28.50 1.39
CA GLY A 189 9.17 27.29 0.74
C GLY A 189 8.90 26.13 1.70
N ILE A 190 9.25 26.27 2.98
CA ILE A 190 8.89 25.31 4.02
C ILE A 190 7.40 25.49 4.34
N PRO A 191 6.62 24.40 4.49
CA PRO A 191 5.23 24.49 4.93
C PRO A 191 5.10 25.25 6.25
N ASP A 192 4.17 26.21 6.33
CA ASP A 192 3.91 27.00 7.54
C ASP A 192 3.52 26.09 8.74
N ASP A 193 2.94 24.93 8.46
CA ASP A 193 2.51 23.93 9.44
C ASP A 193 3.56 22.82 9.68
N ILE A 194 4.84 23.02 9.34
CA ILE A 194 5.87 21.97 9.42
C ILE A 194 5.97 21.33 10.82
N GLU A 195 5.73 22.08 11.88
CA GLU A 195 5.81 21.63 13.28
C GLU A 195 4.61 20.81 13.75
N THR A 196 3.45 20.98 13.10
CA THR A 196 2.17 20.42 13.58
C THR A 196 1.49 19.49 12.58
N GLY A 197 1.72 19.71 11.29
CA GLY A 197 1.08 19.00 10.18
C GLY A 197 1.94 17.90 9.55
N TRP A 198 3.18 17.71 10.04
CA TRP A 198 4.16 16.80 9.44
C TRP A 198 4.77 15.86 10.47
N VAL A 199 5.32 14.77 9.96
CA VAL A 199 6.16 13.84 10.72
C VAL A 199 7.52 13.76 10.03
N ALA A 200 8.59 13.76 10.82
CA ALA A 200 9.93 13.54 10.29
C ALA A 200 10.28 12.06 10.39
N VAL A 201 10.81 11.48 9.31
CA VAL A 201 11.32 10.10 9.30
C VAL A 201 12.85 10.18 9.27
N THR A 202 13.50 9.85 10.38
CA THR A 202 14.96 9.97 10.52
C THR A 202 15.46 9.07 11.66
N PRO A 203 16.64 8.44 11.55
CA PRO A 203 17.48 8.36 10.35
C PRO A 203 16.90 7.39 9.31
N VAL A 204 17.07 7.71 8.02
CA VAL A 204 16.69 6.80 6.92
C VAL A 204 17.91 5.94 6.55
N PRO A 205 17.84 4.60 6.68
CA PRO A 205 18.96 3.71 6.43
C PRO A 205 19.34 3.64 4.95
N ALA A 206 20.63 3.40 4.68
CA ALA A 206 21.10 3.10 3.34
C ALA A 206 20.61 1.72 2.88
N GLY A 207 20.06 1.66 1.67
CA GLY A 207 19.51 0.42 1.16
C GLY A 207 18.65 0.55 -0.08
N LYS A 208 18.06 -0.57 -0.50
CA LYS A 208 17.17 -0.65 -1.66
C LYS A 208 15.71 -0.62 -1.25
N ARG A 209 15.01 0.48 -1.58
CA ARG A 209 13.57 0.61 -1.34
C ARG A 209 12.76 -0.42 -2.15
N CYS A 210 11.84 -1.13 -1.48
CA CYS A 210 11.09 -2.25 -2.03
C CYS A 210 9.76 -2.46 -1.31
N LEU A 211 8.84 -3.18 -1.95
CA LEU A 211 7.63 -3.69 -1.31
C LEU A 211 7.86 -5.10 -0.79
N ALA A 212 7.67 -5.34 0.49
CA ALA A 212 7.55 -6.67 1.04
C ALA A 212 6.10 -7.13 0.88
N VAL A 213 5.89 -8.22 0.14
CA VAL A 213 4.56 -8.77 -0.14
C VAL A 213 4.50 -10.20 0.37
N THR A 214 3.71 -10.43 1.41
CA THR A 214 3.43 -11.76 1.96
C THR A 214 2.17 -12.32 1.33
N HIS A 215 2.31 -13.42 0.60
CA HIS A 215 1.21 -14.01 -0.17
C HIS A 215 0.27 -14.81 0.73
N GLN A 216 -0.95 -15.05 0.25
CA GLN A 216 -1.90 -15.92 0.93
C GLN A 216 -1.35 -17.36 1.01
N THR A 217 -1.45 -17.99 2.17
CA THR A 217 -1.10 -19.40 2.35
C THR A 217 -2.06 -20.30 1.58
N SER A 218 -1.54 -21.36 0.96
CA SER A 218 -2.34 -22.32 0.18
C SER A 218 -3.29 -23.19 1.01
N GLY A 219 -3.47 -22.91 2.31
CA GLY A 219 -4.32 -23.69 3.22
C GLY A 219 -3.74 -25.05 3.64
N ILE A 220 -2.53 -25.38 3.19
CA ILE A 220 -1.81 -26.60 3.58
C ILE A 220 -1.16 -26.36 4.94
N ALA A 221 -1.50 -27.20 5.93
CA ALA A 221 -0.94 -27.12 7.28
C ALA A 221 0.60 -27.19 7.25
N GLY A 222 1.26 -26.28 7.97
CA GLY A 222 2.72 -26.19 8.05
C GLY A 222 3.41 -25.38 6.95
N VAL A 223 2.68 -24.90 5.93
CA VAL A 223 3.27 -24.04 4.88
C VAL A 223 3.19 -22.58 5.30
N VAL A 224 4.33 -22.00 5.68
CA VAL A 224 4.49 -20.56 5.98
C VAL A 224 4.23 -19.74 4.71
N PRO A 225 3.50 -18.60 4.80
CA PRO A 225 3.32 -17.74 3.64
C PRO A 225 4.67 -17.24 3.13
N ASN A 226 4.89 -17.39 1.83
CA ASN A 226 6.10 -16.86 1.20
C ASN A 226 6.01 -15.33 1.10
N THR A 227 7.10 -14.67 1.47
CA THR A 227 7.30 -13.22 1.30
C THR A 227 8.20 -12.97 0.10
N THR A 228 7.85 -11.95 -0.70
CA THR A 228 8.66 -11.50 -1.83
C THR A 228 8.98 -10.02 -1.71
N LEU A 229 10.25 -9.63 -1.90
CA LEU A 229 10.63 -8.23 -2.02
C LEU A 229 10.56 -7.81 -3.48
N ARG A 230 9.72 -6.82 -3.78
CA ARG A 230 9.50 -6.29 -5.13
C ARG A 230 10.12 -4.91 -5.25
N SER A 231 10.94 -4.70 -6.28
CA SER A 231 11.48 -3.39 -6.65
C SER A 231 10.33 -2.38 -6.79
N ARG A 232 10.49 -1.21 -6.17
CA ARG A 232 9.49 -0.13 -6.27
C ARG A 232 9.19 0.29 -7.71
N VAL A 233 10.22 0.43 -8.55
CA VAL A 233 10.07 0.94 -9.93
C VAL A 233 9.56 -0.14 -10.88
N LEU A 234 10.18 -1.33 -10.86
CA LEU A 234 9.90 -2.35 -11.87
C LEU A 234 8.93 -3.44 -11.40
N GLY A 235 8.63 -3.49 -10.10
CA GLY A 235 7.89 -4.59 -9.48
C GLY A 235 8.57 -5.96 -9.61
N LYS A 236 9.86 -5.99 -9.99
CA LYS A 236 10.67 -7.21 -10.16
C LYS A 236 11.15 -7.72 -8.78
N PRO A 237 11.21 -9.03 -8.56
CA PRO A 237 11.73 -9.58 -7.32
C PRO A 237 13.21 -9.18 -7.14
N LEU A 238 13.58 -8.73 -5.94
CA LEU A 238 14.96 -8.35 -5.61
C LEU A 238 15.80 -9.53 -5.12
N ILE A 239 15.15 -10.46 -4.40
CA ILE A 239 15.73 -11.68 -3.87
C ILE A 239 14.76 -12.85 -4.09
N LYS A 240 15.22 -14.08 -3.85
CA LYS A 240 14.35 -15.25 -3.87
C LYS A 240 13.25 -15.11 -2.80
N PRO A 241 12.03 -15.62 -3.05
CA PRO A 241 11.00 -15.70 -2.02
C PRO A 241 11.51 -16.42 -0.78
N PHE A 242 11.08 -15.99 0.40
CA PHE A 242 11.53 -16.54 1.68
C PHE A 242 10.37 -16.59 2.68
N PRO A 243 10.42 -17.51 3.66
CA PRO A 243 9.45 -17.51 4.75
C PRO A 243 9.66 -16.30 5.65
N SER A 244 8.58 -15.72 6.18
CA SER A 244 8.68 -14.68 7.20
C SER A 244 7.61 -14.83 8.27
N THR A 245 7.79 -14.10 9.37
CA THR A 245 6.82 -13.98 10.48
C THR A 245 5.65 -13.07 10.14
N LEU A 246 5.71 -12.34 9.02
CA LEU A 246 4.64 -11.46 8.62
C LEU A 246 3.36 -12.25 8.35
N PRO A 247 2.19 -11.74 8.77
CA PRO A 247 0.93 -12.39 8.45
C PRO A 247 0.68 -12.48 6.93
N PRO A 248 -0.06 -13.50 6.46
CA PRO A 248 -0.52 -13.58 5.08
C PRO A 248 -1.24 -12.29 4.64
N GLN A 249 -1.19 -11.99 3.34
CA GLN A 249 -1.85 -10.81 2.75
C GLN A 249 -1.37 -9.47 3.35
N THR A 250 -0.09 -9.40 3.71
CA THR A 250 0.55 -8.18 4.22
C THR A 250 1.41 -7.55 3.12
N VAL A 251 1.33 -6.22 2.98
CA VAL A 251 2.14 -5.41 2.07
C VAL A 251 2.76 -4.25 2.85
N LEU A 252 4.08 -4.22 2.89
CA LEU A 252 4.87 -3.19 3.56
C LEU A 252 5.76 -2.43 2.57
N ASP A 253 5.94 -1.13 2.78
CA ASP A 253 6.98 -0.33 2.13
C ASP A 253 8.24 -0.42 2.99
N CYS A 254 9.34 -0.87 2.40
CA CYS A 254 10.54 -1.24 3.12
C CYS A 254 11.80 -0.72 2.43
N ILE A 255 12.89 -0.71 3.18
CA ILE A 255 14.25 -0.51 2.69
C ILE A 255 15.04 -1.76 3.06
N LEU A 256 15.45 -2.53 2.04
CA LEU A 256 16.39 -3.63 2.23
C LEU A 256 17.76 -3.04 2.53
N ASP A 257 18.23 -3.23 3.76
CA ASP A 257 19.51 -2.72 4.27
C ASP A 257 20.67 -3.16 3.36
N ASP A 258 21.65 -2.31 3.09
CA ASP A 258 22.78 -2.69 2.22
C ASP A 258 23.58 -3.88 2.79
N ASN A 259 23.63 -4.01 4.12
CA ASN A 259 24.30 -5.08 4.86
C ASN A 259 23.32 -6.17 5.33
N TRP A 260 22.16 -6.31 4.69
CA TRP A 260 21.14 -7.30 5.08
C TRP A 260 21.66 -8.73 5.16
N ARG A 261 22.72 -9.07 4.41
CA ARG A 261 23.38 -10.39 4.47
C ARG A 261 24.12 -10.61 5.78
N ASP A 262 24.58 -9.57 6.44
CA ASP A 262 25.35 -9.66 7.68
C ASP A 262 24.48 -9.41 8.91
N ASN A 263 23.48 -8.53 8.81
CA ASN A 263 22.62 -8.14 9.94
C ASN A 263 21.20 -8.76 9.88
N GLY A 264 20.76 -9.25 8.72
CA GLY A 264 19.43 -9.83 8.54
C GLY A 264 18.27 -8.82 8.55
N ILE A 265 18.54 -7.52 8.42
CA ILE A 265 17.55 -6.45 8.64
C ILE A 265 16.82 -6.07 7.35
N LEU A 266 15.49 -5.94 7.46
CA LEU A 266 14.63 -5.24 6.53
C LEU A 266 13.96 -4.08 7.27
N HIS A 267 14.31 -2.85 6.91
CA HIS A 267 13.73 -1.67 7.54
C HIS A 267 12.34 -1.40 6.98
N VAL A 268 11.34 -1.28 7.85
CA VAL A 268 9.95 -1.04 7.48
C VAL A 268 9.69 0.45 7.53
N LEU A 269 9.57 1.06 6.35
CA LEU A 269 9.25 2.48 6.20
C LEU A 269 7.77 2.73 6.46
N ASP A 270 6.90 1.90 5.92
CA ASP A 270 5.47 2.13 6.00
C ASP A 270 4.64 0.84 5.85
N VAL A 271 3.37 0.91 6.24
CA VAL A 271 2.39 -0.16 6.09
C VAL A 271 1.33 0.25 5.05
N VAL A 272 1.13 -0.61 4.05
CA VAL A 272 0.11 -0.41 3.00
C VAL A 272 -1.09 -1.31 3.27
N THR A 273 -0.84 -2.59 3.56
CA THR A 273 -1.88 -3.56 3.84
C THR A 273 -1.41 -4.49 4.96
N TRP A 274 -2.26 -4.78 5.92
CA TRP A 274 -1.96 -5.72 7.01
C TRP A 274 -3.07 -6.76 7.12
N LYS A 275 -2.74 -8.06 6.98
CA LYS A 275 -3.74 -9.15 7.01
C LYS A 275 -4.93 -8.91 6.06
N GLY A 276 -4.67 -8.39 4.87
CA GLY A 276 -5.70 -8.06 3.87
C GLY A 276 -6.45 -6.75 4.11
N GLN A 277 -6.25 -6.08 5.24
CA GLN A 277 -6.84 -4.77 5.52
C GLN A 277 -6.00 -3.65 4.92
N ASP A 278 -6.59 -2.86 4.01
CA ASP A 278 -5.95 -1.70 3.40
C ASP A 278 -5.88 -0.52 4.38
N LEU A 279 -4.67 -0.02 4.59
CA LEU A 279 -4.35 1.09 5.47
C LEU A 279 -3.89 2.33 4.68
N GLY A 280 -3.81 2.27 3.34
CA GLY A 280 -3.26 3.35 2.52
C GLY A 280 -3.99 4.69 2.64
N ASP A 281 -5.28 4.67 2.97
CA ASP A 281 -6.09 5.88 3.16
C ASP A 281 -6.07 6.40 4.62
N CYS A 282 -5.36 5.75 5.54
CA CYS A 282 -5.17 6.24 6.91
C CYS A 282 -4.09 7.32 6.99
N GLU A 283 -4.16 8.16 8.03
CA GLU A 283 -3.15 9.20 8.25
C GLU A 283 -1.79 8.60 8.62
N THR A 284 -0.72 9.27 8.23
CA THR A 284 0.66 8.81 8.44
C THR A 284 0.99 8.51 9.91
N PRO A 285 0.67 9.38 10.90
CA PRO A 285 0.97 9.09 12.31
C PRO A 285 0.31 7.79 12.79
N PHE A 286 -0.94 7.54 12.39
CA PHE A 286 -1.64 6.30 12.70
C PHE A 286 -0.98 5.09 12.04
N ARG A 287 -0.59 5.19 10.77
CA ARG A 287 0.07 4.09 10.05
C ARG A 287 1.41 3.74 10.68
N PHE A 288 2.18 4.73 11.14
CA PHE A 288 3.44 4.51 11.85
C PHE A 288 3.23 3.88 13.23
N TRP A 289 2.31 4.41 14.04
CA TRP A 289 1.96 3.79 15.32
C TRP A 289 1.47 2.33 15.14
N TRP A 290 0.59 2.10 14.17
CA TRP A 290 0.07 0.77 13.86
C TRP A 290 1.18 -0.18 13.41
N ARG A 291 2.04 0.27 12.49
CA ARG A 291 3.21 -0.47 12.01
C ARG A 291 4.08 -0.92 13.19
N ASP A 292 4.45 -0.01 14.09
CA ASP A 292 5.36 -0.31 15.20
C ASP A 292 4.72 -1.28 16.19
N THR A 293 3.46 -1.02 16.55
CA THR A 293 2.68 -1.90 17.43
C THR A 293 2.60 -3.31 16.85
N ARG A 294 2.22 -3.45 15.57
CA ARG A 294 2.04 -4.76 14.93
C ARG A 294 3.34 -5.50 14.66
N LEU A 295 4.45 -4.79 14.42
CA LEU A 295 5.77 -5.42 14.30
C LEU A 295 6.27 -5.91 15.66
N SER A 296 6.00 -5.18 16.75
CA SER A 296 6.41 -5.58 18.10
C SER A 296 5.71 -6.86 18.60
N GLU A 297 4.52 -7.16 18.06
CA GLU A 297 3.77 -8.40 18.36
C GLU A 297 4.34 -9.64 17.64
N LEU A 298 5.27 -9.47 16.69
CA LEU A 298 5.80 -10.60 15.93
C LEU A 298 6.83 -11.40 16.73
N PRO A 299 6.88 -12.73 16.55
CA PRO A 299 7.93 -13.54 17.15
C PRO A 299 9.32 -13.03 16.72
N SER A 300 10.17 -12.73 17.70
CA SER A 300 11.59 -12.51 17.47
C SER A 300 12.30 -13.86 17.49
N TYR A 301 13.04 -14.16 16.42
CA TYR A 301 13.90 -15.34 16.38
C TYR A 301 15.34 -14.91 16.61
N PRO A 302 16.05 -15.48 17.61
CA PRO A 302 17.45 -15.18 17.76
C PRO A 302 18.19 -15.66 16.51
N PRO A 303 19.16 -14.87 16.03
CA PRO A 303 20.00 -15.26 14.93
C PRO A 303 20.83 -16.50 15.33
N PRO A 304 21.29 -17.33 14.36
CA PRO A 304 22.09 -18.50 14.68
C PRO A 304 23.34 -18.11 15.50
N PRO A 305 23.84 -18.97 16.41
CA PRO A 305 24.96 -18.65 17.29
C PRO A 305 26.21 -18.13 16.55
N ASN A 306 26.43 -18.59 15.32
CA ASN A 306 27.58 -18.21 14.49
C ASN A 306 27.43 -16.84 13.79
N ALA A 307 26.27 -16.16 13.92
CA ALA A 307 26.04 -14.82 13.37
C ALA A 307 26.72 -13.70 14.15
N PHE A 308 27.03 -13.94 15.44
CA PHE A 308 27.55 -12.91 16.35
C PHE A 308 28.94 -13.21 16.89
N ALA A 309 29.63 -14.26 16.42
CA ALA A 309 30.95 -14.62 16.93
C ALA A 309 31.92 -13.42 16.80
N PRO A 310 32.34 -12.79 17.92
CA PRO A 310 33.33 -11.74 17.87
C PRO A 310 34.65 -12.37 17.42
N SER A 311 35.32 -11.70 16.49
CA SER A 311 36.69 -12.02 16.10
C SER A 311 37.62 -11.76 17.29
N ALA A 312 37.67 -12.68 18.24
CA ALA A 312 38.75 -12.75 19.21
C ALA A 312 40.01 -13.11 18.42
N SER A 313 40.88 -12.12 18.30
CA SER A 313 42.15 -12.15 17.60
C SER A 313 43.08 -13.23 18.18
N SER A 314 43.22 -14.34 17.47
CA SER A 314 44.46 -15.14 17.48
C SER A 314 45.16 -14.93 16.13
N PRO A 315 46.46 -14.57 16.06
CA PRO A 315 47.09 -14.13 14.81
C PRO A 315 47.38 -15.25 13.78
N ALA A 316 46.89 -16.48 13.98
CA ALA A 316 47.45 -17.66 13.32
C ALA A 316 46.45 -18.58 12.60
N GLU A 317 45.15 -18.27 12.50
CA GLU A 317 44.20 -19.10 11.75
C GLU A 317 43.41 -18.33 10.68
N PRO A 318 43.13 -18.95 9.52
CA PRO A 318 42.22 -18.38 8.53
C PRO A 318 40.83 -18.25 9.17
N HIS A 319 40.36 -17.01 9.33
CA HIS A 319 39.08 -16.72 9.97
C HIS A 319 37.95 -17.59 9.40
N PRO A 320 37.15 -18.26 10.24
CA PRO A 320 35.99 -19.00 9.77
C PRO A 320 35.02 -18.04 9.06
N PRO A 321 34.31 -18.49 8.01
CA PRO A 321 33.41 -17.64 7.25
C PRO A 321 32.30 -17.11 8.16
N ARG A 322 32.18 -15.78 8.22
CA ARG A 322 31.09 -15.10 8.94
C ARG A 322 29.75 -15.60 8.40
N TYR A 323 28.84 -15.93 9.31
CA TYR A 323 27.50 -16.37 8.91
C TYR A 323 26.82 -15.27 8.10
N GLN A 324 26.21 -15.65 6.98
CA GLN A 324 25.42 -14.77 6.14
C GLN A 324 23.96 -15.19 6.15
N PHE A 325 23.08 -14.24 6.39
CA PHE A 325 21.66 -14.42 6.30
C PHE A 325 21.25 -14.77 4.86
N PRO A 326 20.51 -15.86 4.65
CA PRO A 326 19.99 -16.22 3.33
C PRO A 326 18.87 -15.27 2.86
N HIS A 327 18.20 -14.62 3.80
CA HIS A 327 17.15 -13.62 3.62
C HIS A 327 17.02 -12.75 4.88
N PRO A 328 16.38 -11.57 4.80
CA PRO A 328 16.07 -10.77 5.99
C PRO A 328 15.15 -11.53 6.94
N THR A 329 15.46 -11.45 8.23
CA THR A 329 14.71 -12.13 9.31
C THR A 329 14.19 -11.14 10.35
N ALA A 330 14.79 -9.94 10.44
CA ALA A 330 14.37 -8.88 11.34
C ALA A 330 13.63 -7.77 10.57
N PHE A 331 12.40 -7.46 10.98
CA PHE A 331 11.59 -6.37 10.44
C PHE A 331 11.64 -5.20 11.43
N VAL A 332 12.46 -4.19 11.12
CA VAL A 332 12.74 -3.09 12.05
C VAL A 332 12.01 -1.84 11.57
N PRO A 333 11.11 -1.22 12.36
CA PRO A 333 10.47 0.02 11.95
C PRO A 333 11.49 1.16 11.83
N ILE A 334 11.37 1.99 10.78
CA ILE A 334 12.18 3.20 10.66
C ILE A 334 11.63 4.24 11.66
N PRO A 335 12.49 4.82 12.53
CA PRO A 335 12.06 5.81 13.51
C PRO A 335 11.41 7.04 12.88
N TYR A 336 10.49 7.64 13.62
CA TYR A 336 9.80 8.86 13.22
C TYR A 336 9.57 9.78 14.41
N HIS A 337 9.46 11.08 14.13
CA HIS A 337 9.19 12.12 15.10
C HIS A 337 7.91 12.85 14.71
N THR A 338 6.95 12.90 15.65
CA THR A 338 5.73 13.70 15.50
C THR A 338 5.93 15.16 15.88
N ASN A 339 6.93 15.44 16.71
CA ASN A 339 7.37 16.79 17.02
C ASN A 339 8.59 17.12 16.15
N THR A 340 8.39 17.98 15.17
CA THR A 340 9.39 18.39 14.18
C THR A 340 10.01 19.75 14.50
N THR A 341 9.80 20.28 15.72
CA THR A 341 10.53 21.46 16.20
C THR A 341 12.03 21.20 16.20
N LEU A 342 12.82 22.22 15.86
CA LEU A 342 14.28 22.10 15.74
C LEU A 342 14.97 21.46 16.97
N PRO A 343 14.63 21.81 18.22
CA PRO A 343 15.28 21.21 19.39
C PRO A 343 15.05 19.69 19.50
N ASN A 344 13.89 19.19 19.07
CA ASN A 344 13.56 17.76 19.12
C ASN A 344 14.18 16.96 17.97
N LEU A 345 14.56 17.62 16.88
CA LEU A 345 15.24 16.97 15.76
C LEU A 345 16.77 16.94 15.91
N LEU A 346 17.32 17.79 16.79
CA LEU A 346 18.76 17.87 17.07
C LEU A 346 19.18 17.07 18.30
N SER A 347 18.23 16.63 19.12
CA SER A 347 18.44 15.69 20.24
C SER A 347 18.53 14.25 19.72
#